data_AF-A0A9D7R742-F1
#
_entry.id   AF-A0A9D7R742-F1
#
_cell.length_a   1.000
_cell.length_b   1.000
_cell.length_c   1.000
_cell.angle_alpha   90.00
_cell.angle_beta   90.00
_cell.angle_gamma   90.00
#
_symmetry.space_group_name_H-M   'P 1'
#
loop_
_entity.id
_entity.type
_entity.pdbx_description
1 polymer ?
#
loop_
_entity_poly.entity_id
_entity_poly.type
_entity_poly.pdbx_seq_one_letter_code
_entity_poly.pdbx_strand_id
1 'polypeptide(L)'
;MKKEHDFSAARRNPYAKRIKRQVTIRLDPATIDYFKQLAAEIGIPCQTLINLYLRDCAVSGRRLAMDWPSPPQGEPGSRITTARRRRRSSESSSS
;
A
#
# COMPACT_ATOMS: atom_id res chain seq x y z
N MET A 1 -14.06 24.93 29.04
CA MET A 1 -12.92 23.99 29.03
C MET A 1 -13.35 22.69 29.69
N LYS A 2 -13.15 21.53 29.04
CA LYS A 2 -13.50 20.24 29.64
C LYS A 2 -12.38 19.80 30.58
N LYS A 3 -12.76 19.40 31.79
CA LYS A 3 -11.86 18.91 32.84
C LYS A 3 -11.08 17.69 32.33
N GLU A 4 -9.77 17.69 32.56
CA GLU A 4 -8.91 16.55 32.29
C GLU A 4 -9.45 15.30 32.98
N HIS A 5 -9.60 14.23 32.20
CA HIS A 5 -10.03 12.93 32.71
C HIS A 5 -8.81 12.13 33.15
N ASP A 6 -8.82 11.64 34.39
CA ASP A 6 -7.83 10.70 34.90
C ASP A 6 -8.09 9.30 34.30
N PHE A 7 -7.11 8.80 33.54
CA PHE A 7 -7.14 7.48 32.87
C PHE A 7 -6.36 6.40 33.63
N SER A 8 -5.98 6.64 34.88
CA SER A 8 -5.23 5.71 35.73
C SER A 8 -5.88 4.32 35.86
N ALA A 9 -7.20 4.22 35.76
CA ALA A 9 -7.97 2.97 35.81
C ALA A 9 -8.49 2.47 34.45
N ALA A 10 -8.01 3.03 33.32
CA ALA A 10 -8.54 2.72 32.00
C ALA A 10 -8.17 1.29 31.54
N ARG A 11 -9.19 0.44 31.33
CA ARG A 11 -9.01 -0.90 30.74
C ARG A 11 -8.85 -0.80 29.23
N ARG A 12 -7.88 -1.54 28.67
CA ARG A 12 -7.65 -1.58 27.22
C ARG A 12 -8.91 -2.08 26.51
N ASN A 13 -9.43 -1.27 25.58
CA ASN A 13 -10.64 -1.60 24.83
C ASN A 13 -10.47 -2.96 24.12
N PRO A 14 -11.28 -3.99 24.43
CA PRO A 14 -11.17 -5.31 23.78
C PRO A 14 -11.45 -5.26 22.27
N TYR A 15 -12.14 -4.22 21.80
CA TYR A 15 -12.42 -3.98 20.39
C TYR A 15 -11.26 -3.34 19.63
N ALA A 16 -10.20 -2.90 20.33
CA ALA A 16 -9.03 -2.29 19.69
C ALA A 16 -8.34 -3.24 18.69
N LYS A 17 -8.44 -4.56 18.90
CA LYS A 17 -7.90 -5.58 17.98
C LYS A 17 -8.68 -5.66 16.66
N ARG A 18 -9.91 -5.13 16.61
CA ARG A 18 -10.82 -5.20 15.46
C ARG A 18 -10.84 -3.90 14.66
N ILE A 19 -10.01 -2.93 15.02
CA ILE A 19 -9.89 -1.67 14.29
C ILE A 19 -9.31 -1.97 12.91
N LYS A 20 -10.04 -1.57 11.87
CA LYS A 20 -9.58 -1.68 10.49
C LYS A 20 -8.31 -0.84 10.33
N ARG A 21 -7.26 -1.43 9.77
CA ARG A 21 -6.06 -0.68 9.39
C ARG A 21 -6.32 -0.01 8.04
N GLN A 22 -5.99 1.26 7.94
CA GLN A 22 -6.03 1.96 6.65
C GLN A 22 -4.83 1.50 5.82
N VAL A 23 -5.10 1.07 4.60
CA VAL A 23 -4.09 0.67 3.61
C VAL A 23 -4.44 1.29 2.27
N THR A 24 -3.43 1.78 1.56
CA THR A 24 -3.60 2.28 0.19
C THR A 24 -3.25 1.15 -0.77
N ILE A 25 -4.24 0.65 -1.50
CA ILE A 25 -4.06 -0.40 -2.51
C ILE A 25 -4.27 0.23 -3.88
N ARG A 26 -3.30 0.05 -4.78
CA ARG A 26 -3.47 0.43 -6.19
C ARG A 26 -4.20 -0.69 -6.90
N LEU A 27 -5.31 -0.36 -7.56
CA LEU A 27 -6.14 -1.29 -8.32
C LEU A 27 -6.30 -0.75 -9.73
N ASP A 28 -6.37 -1.65 -10.70
CA ASP A 28 -6.67 -1.30 -12.08
C ASP A 28 -8.10 -0.72 -12.20
N PRO A 29 -8.32 0.24 -13.11
CA PRO A 29 -9.61 0.90 -13.27
C PRO A 29 -10.74 -0.09 -13.58
N ALA A 30 -10.48 -1.08 -14.44
CA ALA A 30 -11.47 -2.12 -14.78
C ALA A 30 -11.92 -2.93 -13.55
N THR A 31 -10.99 -3.26 -12.65
CA THR A 31 -11.29 -3.97 -11.40
C THR A 31 -12.16 -3.11 -10.48
N ILE A 32 -11.85 -1.81 -10.37
CA ILE A 32 -12.64 -0.86 -9.56
C ILE A 32 -14.07 -0.76 -10.10
N ASP A 33 -14.23 -0.65 -11.41
CA ASP A 33 -15.55 -0.49 -12.04
C ASP A 33 -16.42 -1.73 -11.88
N TYR A 34 -15.84 -2.92 -11.99
CA TYR A 34 -16.51 -4.18 -11.68
C TYR A 34 -17.06 -4.21 -10.24
N PHE A 35 -16.21 -3.91 -9.25
CA PHE A 35 -16.65 -3.91 -7.85
C PHE A 35 -17.64 -2.78 -7.53
N LYS A 36 -17.60 -1.66 -8.25
CA LYS A 36 -18.61 -0.59 -8.10
C LYS A 36 -19.98 -1.02 -8.61
N GLN A 37 -20.06 -1.68 -9.77
CA GLN A 37 -21.32 -2.20 -10.32
C GLN A 37 -21.90 -3.26 -9.39
N LEU A 38 -21.08 -4.23 -8.98
CA LEU A 38 -21.49 -5.29 -8.05
C LEU A 38 -21.93 -4.73 -6.69
N ALA A 39 -21.24 -3.70 -6.19
CA ALA A 39 -21.63 -2.99 -4.97
C ALA A 39 -22.99 -2.29 -5.09
N ALA A 40 -23.28 -1.69 -6.25
CA ALA A 40 -24.56 -1.05 -6.53
C ALA A 40 -25.70 -2.07 -6.59
N GLU A 41 -25.48 -3.23 -7.20
CA GLU A 41 -26.46 -4.32 -7.27
C GLU A 41 -26.80 -4.90 -5.88
N ILE A 42 -25.78 -5.13 -5.05
CA ILE A 42 -25.95 -5.71 -3.70
C ILE A 42 -26.42 -4.63 -2.69
N GLY A 43 -26.25 -3.35 -3.01
CA GLY A 43 -26.61 -2.23 -2.13
C GLY A 43 -25.64 -2.01 -0.97
N ILE A 44 -24.37 -2.41 -1.11
CA ILE A 44 -23.34 -2.20 -0.08
C ILE A 44 -22.17 -1.38 -0.62
N PRO A 45 -21.45 -0.61 0.21
CA PRO A 45 -20.30 0.17 -0.27
C PRO A 45 -19.21 -0.70 -0.89
N CYS A 46 -18.62 -0.26 -2.01
CA CYS A 46 -17.54 -0.95 -2.70
C CYS A 46 -16.36 -1.30 -1.75
N GLN A 47 -15.98 -0.39 -0.85
CA GLN A 47 -14.95 -0.65 0.16
C GLN A 47 -15.28 -1.82 1.11
N THR A 48 -16.56 -1.99 1.46
CA THR A 48 -17.04 -3.10 2.29
C THR A 48 -17.02 -4.39 1.50
N LEU A 49 -17.50 -4.37 0.26
CA LEU A 49 -17.52 -5.51 -0.64
C LEU A 49 -16.10 -6.06 -0.86
N ILE A 50 -15.14 -5.20 -1.22
CA ILE A 50 -13.74 -5.60 -1.41
C ILE A 50 -13.19 -6.25 -0.14
N ASN A 51 -13.44 -5.65 1.04
CA ASN A 51 -12.97 -6.21 2.30
C ASN A 51 -13.60 -7.59 2.61
N LEU A 52 -14.85 -7.83 2.22
CA LEU A 52 -15.51 -9.13 2.39
C LEU A 52 -14.86 -10.19 1.48
N TYR A 53 -14.63 -9.87 0.21
CA TYR A 53 -13.93 -10.76 -0.72
C TYR A 53 -12.51 -11.10 -0.26
N LEU A 54 -11.74 -10.10 0.20
CA LEU A 54 -10.40 -10.34 0.74
C LEU A 54 -10.42 -11.22 1.99
N ARG A 55 -11.43 -11.06 2.86
CA ARG A 55 -11.62 -11.93 4.02
C ARG A 55 -11.94 -13.36 3.60
N ASP A 56 -12.84 -13.54 2.64
CA ASP A 56 -13.21 -14.85 2.12
C ASP A 56 -11.98 -15.57 1.51
N CYS A 57 -11.17 -14.86 0.73
CA CYS A 57 -9.90 -15.39 0.22
C CYS A 57 -8.95 -15.83 1.34
N ALA A 58 -8.84 -15.07 2.43
CA ALA A 58 -7.99 -15.42 3.55
C ALA A 58 -8.51 -16.63 4.35
N VAL A 59 -9.84 -16.73 4.54
CA VAL A 59 -10.47 -17.85 5.25
C VAL A 59 -10.41 -19.13 4.43
N SER A 60 -10.65 -19.05 3.13
CA SER A 60 -10.57 -20.18 2.20
C SER A 60 -9.14 -20.62 1.89
N GLY A 61 -8.13 -19.84 2.31
CA GLY A 61 -6.73 -20.12 2.00
C GLY A 61 -6.44 -20.09 0.49
N ARG A 62 -7.26 -19.36 -0.29
CA ARG A 62 -7.13 -19.28 -1.74
C ARG A 62 -5.79 -18.63 -2.09
N ARG A 63 -4.91 -19.41 -2.72
CA ARG A 63 -3.62 -18.92 -3.24
C ARG A 63 -3.81 -18.54 -4.69
N LEU A 64 -3.29 -17.38 -5.08
CA LEU A 64 -3.24 -16.98 -6.47
C LEU A 64 -2.33 -17.97 -7.21
N ALA A 65 -2.90 -18.75 -8.13
CA ALA A 65 -2.15 -19.61 -9.03
C ALA A 65 -1.63 -18.76 -10.20
N MET A 66 -0.65 -17.90 -9.91
CA MET A 66 0.10 -17.19 -10.94
C MET A 66 1.58 -17.32 -10.61
N ASP A 67 2.35 -17.82 -11.56
CA ASP A 67 3.80 -17.72 -11.56
C ASP A 67 4.14 -16.24 -11.74
N TRP A 68 4.31 -15.53 -10.63
CA TRP A 68 4.89 -14.19 -10.70
C TRP A 68 6.32 -14.35 -11.22
N PRO A 69 6.69 -13.78 -12.38
CA PRO A 69 8.06 -13.85 -12.83
C PRO A 69 8.91 -13.18 -11.74
N SER A 70 9.72 -13.98 -11.04
CA SER A 70 10.64 -13.40 -10.07
C SER A 70 11.52 -12.42 -10.83
N PRO A 71 11.82 -11.23 -10.27
CA PRO A 71 12.81 -10.37 -10.91
C PRO A 71 14.06 -11.20 -11.20
N PRO A 72 14.70 -11.05 -12.37
CA PRO A 72 15.93 -11.76 -12.66
C PRO A 72 16.89 -11.48 -11.51
N GLN A 73 17.32 -12.55 -10.83
CA GLN A 73 18.28 -12.44 -9.75
C GLN A 73 19.52 -11.79 -10.36
N GLY A 74 19.80 -10.55 -9.94
CA GLY A 74 20.92 -9.79 -10.48
C GLY A 74 22.20 -10.58 -10.26
N GLU A 75 22.86 -10.94 -11.35
CA GLU A 75 24.25 -11.38 -11.40
C GLU A 75 25.10 -10.47 -10.49
N PRO A 76 25.69 -11.00 -9.39
CA PRO A 76 26.56 -10.22 -8.54
C PRO A 76 27.90 -10.02 -9.25
N GLY A 77 28.00 -9.02 -10.13
CA GLY A 77 29.26 -8.85 -10.88
C GLY A 77 29.49 -7.62 -11.75
N SER A 78 28.47 -6.83 -12.14
CA SER A 78 28.75 -5.67 -13.02
C SER A 78 28.91 -4.39 -12.20
N ARG A 79 30.15 -4.14 -11.76
CA ARG A 79 30.61 -2.84 -11.23
C ARG A 79 30.47 -1.80 -12.33
N ILE A 80 29.41 -1.00 -12.29
CA ILE A 80 29.31 0.21 -13.10
C ILE A 80 30.22 1.26 -12.45
N THR A 81 31.51 1.22 -12.78
CA THR A 81 32.41 2.36 -12.56
C THR A 81 32.21 3.34 -13.71
N THR A 82 31.38 4.36 -13.52
CA THR A 82 31.41 5.54 -14.40
C THR A 82 31.42 6.83 -13.57
N ALA A 83 32.66 7.21 -13.26
CA ALA A 83 33.18 8.57 -13.38
C ALA A 83 32.33 9.73 -12.82
N ARG A 84 32.64 10.07 -11.58
CA ARG A 84 32.61 11.43 -11.02
C ARG A 84 33.29 12.42 -11.99
N ARG A 85 32.53 13.10 -12.83
CA ARG A 85 33.03 14.24 -13.63
C ARG A 85 32.93 15.52 -12.78
N ARG A 86 33.96 15.78 -11.98
CA ARG A 86 34.31 17.13 -11.53
C ARG A 86 35.13 17.81 -12.63
N ARG A 87 34.64 18.96 -13.11
CA ARG A 87 35.41 20.15 -13.57
C ARG A 87 34.51 21.34 -13.18
N ARG A 88 34.73 22.08 -12.08
CA ARG A 88 35.82 23.02 -11.76
C ARG A 88 36.10 23.91 -12.98
N SER A 89 35.50 25.11 -13.00
CA SER A 89 36.17 26.43 -12.94
C SER A 89 36.86 26.75 -14.28
N SER A 90 36.84 27.95 -14.82
CA SER A 90 36.60 29.31 -14.34
C SER A 90 36.67 30.23 -15.57
N GLU A 91 36.36 31.52 -15.37
CA GLU A 91 36.80 32.66 -16.21
C GLU A 91 36.09 32.80 -17.57
N SER A 92 35.74 33.98 -18.07
CA SER A 92 35.89 35.36 -17.60
C SER A 92 35.11 36.26 -18.55
N SER A 93 34.60 37.36 -18.00
CA SER A 93 34.60 38.72 -18.56
C SER A 93 33.99 39.06 -19.93
N SER A 94 33.33 40.22 -19.89
CA SER A 94 33.11 41.19 -20.99
C SER A 94 32.00 40.81 -21.98
N SER A 95 31.00 41.64 -22.27
CA SER A 95 30.85 43.10 -22.22
C SER A 95 29.37 43.45 -22.13
#